data_AF-A0A965GSD5-F1
#
_entry.id   AF-A0A965GSD5-F1
#
_cell.length_a   1.000
_cell.length_b   1.000
_cell.length_c   1.000
_cell.angle_alpha   90.00
_cell.angle_beta   90.00
_cell.angle_gamma   90.00
#
_symmetry.space_group_name_H-M   'P 1'
#
loop_
_entity.id
_entity.type
_entity.pdbx_description
1 polymer ?
#
loop_
_entity_poly.entity_id
_entity_poly.type
_entity_poly.pdbx_seq_one_letter_code
_entity_poly.pdbx_strand_id
1 'polypeptide(L)' 'MLEDLQLPKRQTSCRIRTIKADLSDKDKTIFETAVMSPEWPYKTLSNELYKRGTKVSDAAIKHHREKRCSCWKD' A
#
# COMPACT_ATOMS: atom_id res chain seq x y z
N MET A 1 14.12 21.38 -30.03
CA MET A 1 12.98 21.80 -29.19
C MET A 1 11.93 20.69 -29.00
N LEU A 2 12.38 19.45 -28.76
CA LEU A 2 11.57 18.28 -28.33
C LEU A 2 12.44 17.37 -27.41
N GLU A 3 13.49 17.94 -26.82
CA GLU A 3 14.56 17.21 -26.14
C GLU A 3 14.23 16.72 -24.73
N ASP A 4 13.06 17.09 -24.19
CA ASP A 4 12.61 16.69 -22.86
C ASP A 4 11.32 15.83 -22.88
N LEU A 5 11.03 15.19 -24.03
CA LEU A 5 9.89 14.28 -24.13
C LEU A 5 10.20 12.92 -23.49
N GLN A 6 10.36 12.89 -22.17
CA GLN A 6 10.47 11.64 -21.43
C GLN A 6 9.08 11.01 -21.29
N LEU A 7 8.97 9.71 -21.59
CA LEU A 7 7.76 8.95 -21.29
C LEU A 7 7.46 9.08 -19.78
N PRO A 8 6.28 9.57 -19.37
CA PRO A 8 5.95 9.66 -17.96
C PRO A 8 5.98 8.25 -17.38
N LYS A 9 6.92 7.98 -16.47
CA LYS A 9 6.91 6.76 -15.67
C LYS A 9 5.60 6.75 -14.89
N ARG A 10 4.62 6.01 -15.40
CA ARG A 10 3.33 5.81 -14.73
C ARG A 10 3.59 4.97 -13.48
N GLN A 11 3.99 5.59 -12.37
CA GLN A 11 3.93 4.94 -11.08
C GLN A 11 2.46 4.68 -10.77
N THR A 12 2.04 3.42 -10.88
CA THR A 12 0.72 3.02 -10.43
C THR A 12 0.59 3.32 -8.94
N SER A 13 -0.46 3.99 -8.51
CA SER A 13 -0.63 4.34 -7.09
C SER A 13 -0.92 3.09 -6.27
N CYS A 14 -0.03 2.74 -5.34
CA CYS A 14 -0.31 1.68 -4.38
C CYS A 14 -1.16 2.24 -3.23
N ARG A 15 -2.34 1.66 -3.01
CA ARG A 15 -3.27 2.08 -1.95
C ARG A 15 -2.61 2.07 -0.55
N ILE A 16 -1.76 1.08 -0.27
CA ILE A 16 -1.00 0.95 0.99
C ILE A 16 -0.08 2.15 1.17
N ARG A 17 0.61 2.58 0.11
CA ARG A 17 1.53 3.73 0.15
C ARG A 17 0.78 5.04 0.38
N THR A 18 -0.37 5.23 -0.29
CA THR A 18 -1.20 6.41 -0.09
C THR A 18 -1.65 6.53 1.36
N ILE A 19 -2.06 5.42 1.97
CA ILE A 19 -2.48 5.38 3.38
C ILE A 19 -1.29 5.57 4.31
N LYS A 20 -0.14 4.95 4.00
CA LYS A 20 1.10 5.17 4.74
C LYS A 20 1.53 6.64 4.73
N ALA A 21 1.27 7.37 3.64
CA ALA A 21 1.60 8.79 3.55
C ALA A 21 0.72 9.68 4.45
N ASP A 22 -0.52 9.26 4.72
CA ASP A 22 -1.48 9.96 5.57
C ASP A 22 -1.31 9.65 7.07
N LEU A 23 -0.70 8.49 7.38
CA LEU A 23 -0.46 8.03 8.76
C LEU A 23 0.74 8.74 9.41
N SER A 24 0.73 8.83 10.74
CA SER A 24 1.89 9.29 11.55
C SER A 24 3.01 8.24 11.54
N ASP A 25 4.27 8.65 11.75
CA ASP A 25 5.44 7.76 11.63
C ASP A 25 5.39 6.53 12.54
N LYS A 26 4.74 6.64 13.70
CA LYS A 26 4.49 5.49 14.58
C LYS A 26 3.52 4.49 13.94
N ASP A 27 2.40 4.97 13.43
CA ASP A 27 1.38 4.14 12.80
C ASP A 27 1.86 3.53 11.47
N LYS A 28 2.72 4.23 10.72
CA LYS A 28 3.35 3.70 9.49
C LYS A 28 4.06 2.38 9.76
N THR A 29 4.81 2.30 10.85
CA THR A 29 5.60 1.12 11.21
C THR A 29 4.70 -0.03 11.63
N ILE A 30 3.68 0.25 12.44
CA ILE A 30 2.68 -0.73 12.89
C ILE A 30 1.91 -1.28 11.68
N PHE A 31 1.46 -0.38 10.80
CA PHE A 31 0.71 -0.73 9.60
C PHE A 31 1.54 -1.59 8.65
N GLU A 32 2.80 -1.24 8.40
CA GLU A 32 3.69 -2.03 7.54
C GLU A 32 3.97 -3.42 8.12
N THR A 33 4.20 -3.49 9.43
CA THR A 33 4.38 -4.76 10.14
C THR A 33 3.12 -5.63 10.05
N ALA A 34 1.95 -5.04 10.27
CA ALA A 34 0.67 -5.76 10.20
C ALA A 34 0.35 -6.23 8.78
N VAL A 35 0.61 -5.40 7.76
CA VAL A 35 0.42 -5.75 6.35
C VAL A 35 1.35 -6.88 5.93
N MET A 36 2.58 -6.93 6.45
CA MET A 36 3.55 -7.98 6.13
C MET A 36 3.37 -9.26 6.98
N SER A 37 2.80 -9.18 8.19
CA SER A 37 2.70 -10.32 9.13
C SER A 37 1.66 -11.38 8.72
N PRO A 38 2.06 -12.65 8.46
CA PRO A 38 1.17 -13.74 7.99
C PRO A 38 0.09 -14.12 8.99
N GLU A 39 0.26 -13.71 10.25
CA GLU A 39 -0.71 -13.89 11.32
C GLU A 39 -2.02 -13.12 11.07
N TRP A 40 -1.97 -12.06 10.25
CA TRP A 40 -3.15 -11.29 9.86
C TRP A 40 -3.73 -11.80 8.53
N PRO A 41 -4.92 -12.43 8.53
CA PRO A 41 -5.63 -12.76 7.30
C PRO A 41 -6.04 -11.47 6.56
N TYR A 42 -6.00 -11.51 5.23
CA TYR A 42 -6.29 -10.34 4.38
C TYR A 42 -7.62 -9.66 4.72
N LYS A 43 -8.69 -10.45 4.87
CA LYS A 43 -10.02 -9.94 5.24
C LYS A 43 -10.07 -9.36 6.64
N THR A 44 -9.42 -10.02 7.61
CA THR A 44 -9.40 -9.56 9.01
C THR A 44 -8.69 -8.23 9.13
N LEU A 45 -7.52 -8.09 8.50
CA LEU A 45 -6.77 -6.83 8.49
C LEU A 45 -7.57 -5.73 7.78
N SER A 46 -8.16 -6.03 6.62
CA SER A 46 -9.04 -5.11 5.89
C SER A 46 -10.19 -4.60 6.76
N ASN A 47 -10.85 -5.49 7.51
CA ASN A 47 -11.99 -5.12 8.36
C ASN A 47 -11.55 -4.31 9.59
N GLU A 48 -10.46 -4.68 10.25
CA GLU A 48 -9.91 -3.90 11.37
C GLU A 48 -9.46 -2.51 10.95
N LEU A 49 -8.82 -2.38 9.79
CA LEU A 49 -8.46 -1.10 9.21
C LEU A 49 -9.71 -0.28 8.89
N TYR A 50 -10.74 -0.92 8.34
CA TYR A 50 -12.01 -0.26 8.04
C TYR A 50 -12.68 0.32 9.29
N LYS A 51 -12.70 -0.43 10.40
CA LYS A 51 -13.20 0.04 11.70
C LYS A 51 -12.44 1.26 12.23
N ARG A 52 -11.14 1.36 11.92
CA ARG A 52 -10.27 2.49 12.28
C ARG A 52 -10.33 3.65 11.27
N GLY A 53 -11.27 3.61 10.33
CA GLY A 53 -11.45 4.63 9.29
C GLY A 53 -10.54 4.47 8.07
N THR A 54 -9.68 3.45 8.05
CA THR A 54 -8.72 3.20 6.98
C THR A 54 -9.29 2.20 5.97
N LYS A 55 -9.78 2.70 4.83
CA LYS A 55 -10.37 1.85 3.78
C LYS A 55 -9.32 1.18 2.90
N VAL A 56 -8.97 -0.06 3.25
CA VAL A 56 -8.07 -0.93 2.49
C VAL A 56 -8.79 -2.21 2.07
N SER A 57 -8.77 -2.53 0.78
CA SER A 57 -9.28 -3.80 0.26
C SER A 57 -8.31 -4.95 0.54
N ASP A 58 -8.83 -6.16 0.78
CA ASP A 58 -8.04 -7.38 0.93
C ASP A 58 -7.13 -7.64 -0.29
N ALA A 59 -7.62 -7.36 -1.50
CA ALA A 59 -6.84 -7.47 -2.73
C ALA A 59 -5.61 -6.54 -2.73
N ALA A 60 -5.73 -5.34 -2.17
CA ALA A 60 -4.61 -4.42 -2.08
C ALA A 60 -3.52 -4.97 -1.13
N ILE A 61 -3.93 -5.50 0.03
CA ILE A 61 -3.02 -6.15 1.00
C ILE A 61 -2.34 -7.35 0.33
N LYS A 62 -3.12 -8.18 -0.37
CA LYS A 62 -2.61 -9.34 -1.10
C LYS A 62 -1.56 -8.93 -2.14
N HIS A 63 -1.86 -7.98 -3.02
CA HIS A 63 -0.91 -7.49 -4.01
C HIS A 63 0.34 -6.85 -3.38
N HIS A 64 0.21 -6.20 -2.23
CA HIS A 64 1.36 -5.62 -1.54
C HIS A 64 2.30 -6.70 -0.99
N ARG A 65 1.74 -7.76 -0.39
CA ARG A 65 2.50 -8.89 0.17
C ARG A 65 3.10 -9.79 -0.89
N GLU A 66 2.36 -10.05 -1.96
CA GLU A 66 2.85 -10.76 -3.14
C GLU A 66 3.86 -9.94 -3.95
N LYS A 67 4.23 -8.74 -3.48
CA LYS A 67 5.15 -7.81 -4.15
C LYS A 67 4.73 -7.45 -5.58
N ARG A 68 3.42 -7.54 -5.86
CA ARG A 68 2.82 -7.23 -7.17
C ARG A 68 2.49 -5.74 -7.32
N CYS A 69 2.47 -4.99 -6.23
CA CYS A 69 2.22 -3.55 -6.27
C CYS A 69 3.45 -2.75 -6.71
N SER A 70 3.23 -1.53 -7.14
CA SER A 70 4.28 -0.57 -7.58
C SER A 70 5.22 -0.12 -6.47
N CYS A 71 5.01 -0.51 -5.21
CA CYS A 71 6.05 -0.35 -4.19
C CYS A 71 7.27 -1.24 -4.46
N TRP A 72 7.10 -2.30 -5.28
CA TRP A 72 8.15 -3.30 -5.58
C TRP A 72 8.54 -3.33 -7.06
N LYS A 73 7.82 -2.60 -7.92
CA LYS A 73 8.21 -2.40 -9.33
C LYS A 73 8.91 -1.04 -9.43
N ASP A 74 10.18 -1.06 -9.75
CA ASP A 74 11.01 0.11 -10.10
C ASP A 74 10.62 0.69 -11.47
#